data_AF-T1ALE3-F1
#
_entry.id   AF-T1ALE3-F1
#
_cell.length_a   1.000
_cell.length_b   1.000
_cell.length_c   1.000
_cell.angle_alpha   90.00
_cell.angle_beta   90.00
_cell.angle_gamma   90.00
#
_symmetry.space_group_name_H-M   'P 1'
#
loop_
_entity.id
_entity.type
_entity.pdbx_description
1 polymer ?
#
loop_
_entity_poly.entity_id
_entity_poly.type
_entity_poly.pdbx_seq_one_letter_code
_entity_poly.pdbx_strand_id
1 'polypeptide(L)' 'MSAELNSPARRLRDALGAFATGVTIVTTRDSQGRDVGLTANSFNSVSLDPPMVLWSLAKNAAS' A
#
# COMPACT_ATOMS: atom_id res chain seq x y z
N MET A 1 -6.60 -28.74 6.84
CA MET A 1 -6.80 -27.43 6.19
C MET A 1 -7.04 -26.37 7.27
N SER A 2 -6.07 -26.16 8.19
CA SER A 2 -6.32 -25.38 9.43
C SER A 2 -5.09 -24.61 9.94
N ALA A 3 -3.87 -24.91 9.49
CA ALA A 3 -2.66 -24.24 9.98
C ALA A 3 -2.37 -22.88 9.29
N GLU A 4 -2.80 -22.71 8.03
CA GLU A 4 -2.64 -21.47 7.24
C GLU A 4 -3.44 -20.28 7.81
N LEU A 5 -4.56 -20.56 8.50
CA LEU A 5 -5.44 -19.55 9.09
C LEU A 5 -4.87 -18.95 10.39
N ASN A 6 -3.80 -19.51 10.95
CA ASN A 6 -3.30 -19.15 12.28
C ASN A 6 -1.87 -18.56 12.29
N SER A 7 -1.35 -18.13 11.14
CA SER A 7 -0.03 -17.48 11.11
C SER A 7 -0.11 -16.07 11.73
N PRO A 8 0.91 -15.63 12.51
CA PRO A 8 0.95 -14.27 13.04
C PRO A 8 0.81 -13.18 11.96
N ALA A 9 1.36 -13.43 10.77
CA ALA A 9 1.27 -12.49 9.65
C ALA A 9 -0.15 -12.36 9.10
N ARG A 10 -0.92 -13.45 9.02
CA ARG A 10 -2.33 -13.41 8.60
C ARG A 10 -3.18 -12.68 9.62
N ARG A 11 -3.02 -12.99 10.92
CA ARG A 11 -3.73 -12.31 12.00
C ARG A 11 -3.44 -10.80 12.03
N LEU A 12 -2.19 -10.39 11.79
CA LEU A 12 -1.84 -8.98 11.69
C LEU A 12 -2.49 -8.31 10.47
N ARG A 13 -2.50 -8.98 9.31
CA ARG A 13 -3.18 -8.47 8.11
C ARG A 13 -4.67 -8.27 8.35
N ASP A 14 -5.33 -9.23 8.99
CA ASP A 14 -6.76 -9.15 9.30
C ASP A 14 -7.05 -8.01 10.28
N ALA A 15 -6.22 -7.84 11.31
CA ALA A 15 -6.33 -6.74 12.26
C ALA A 15 -6.16 -5.36 11.58
N LEU A 16 -5.16 -5.21 10.69
CA LEU A 16 -4.96 -3.98 9.93
C LEU A 16 -6.08 -3.72 8.92
N GLY A 17 -6.67 -4.76 8.35
CA GLY A 17 -7.81 -4.68 7.41
C GLY A 17 -9.11 -4.17 8.04
N ALA A 18 -9.22 -4.17 9.38
CA ALA A 18 -10.38 -3.62 10.08
C ALA A 18 -10.45 -2.07 10.01
N PHE A 19 -9.34 -1.40 9.70
CA PHE A 19 -9.32 0.05 9.48
C PHE A 19 -9.70 0.36 8.03
N ALA A 20 -10.92 0.85 7.83
CA ALA A 20 -11.42 1.21 6.50
C ALA A 20 -10.60 2.34 5.87
N THR A 21 -10.27 2.19 4.59
CA THR A 21 -9.46 3.14 3.81
C THR A 21 -10.10 3.37 2.45
N GLY A 22 -9.77 4.49 1.82
CA GLY A 22 -9.98 4.64 0.38
C GLY A 22 -9.01 3.77 -0.42
N VAL A 23 -9.27 3.64 -1.72
CA VAL A 23 -8.36 2.97 -2.66
C VAL A 23 -7.81 4.02 -3.62
N THR A 24 -6.50 4.02 -3.82
CA THR A 24 -5.79 4.95 -4.71
C THR A 24 -4.98 4.18 -5.75
N ILE A 25 -4.74 4.79 -6.91
CA ILE A 25 -3.73 4.33 -7.86
C ILE A 25 -2.55 5.30 -7.79
N VAL A 26 -1.38 4.81 -7.38
CA VAL A 26 -0.14 5.58 -7.42
C VAL A 26 0.51 5.37 -8.78
N THR A 27 0.79 6.46 -9.49
CA THR A 27 1.29 6.42 -10.87
C THR A 27 2.62 7.14 -11.01
N THR A 28 3.48 6.64 -11.89
CA THR A 28 4.71 7.31 -12.33
C THR A 28 5.04 6.91 -13.77
N ARG A 29 6.14 7.42 -14.30
CA ARG A 29 6.79 6.88 -15.50
C ARG A 29 8.16 6.34 -15.16
N ASP A 30 8.53 5.24 -15.79
CA ASP A 30 9.89 4.71 -15.68
C ASP A 30 10.89 5.54 -16.51
N SER A 31 12.16 5.13 -16.49
CA SER A 31 13.22 5.82 -17.23
C SER A 31 13.08 5.76 -18.75
N GLN A 32 12.21 4.89 -19.28
CA GLN A 32 11.90 4.76 -20.70
C GLN A 32 10.59 5.48 -21.07
N GLY A 33 9.97 6.18 -20.12
CA GLY A 33 8.70 6.88 -20.33
C GLY A 33 7.48 5.97 -20.34
N ARG A 34 7.61 4.69 -19.96
CA ARG A 34 6.46 3.77 -19.83
C ARG A 34 5.68 4.12 -18.57
N ASP A 35 4.36 4.17 -18.68
CA ASP A 35 3.48 4.42 -17.54
C ASP A 35 3.51 3.21 -16.58
N VAL A 36 3.67 3.49 -15.29
CA VAL A 36 3.67 2.51 -14.20
C VAL A 36 2.61 2.92 -13.19
N GLY A 37 1.82 1.95 -12.72
CA GLY A 37 0.79 2.19 -11.73
C GLY A 37 0.69 1.05 -10.72
N LEU A 38 0.36 1.38 -9.47
CA LEU A 38 -0.02 0.39 -8.46
C LEU A 38 -1.28 0.79 -7.70
N THR A 39 -2.07 -0.20 -7.32
CA THR A 39 -3.17 -0.01 -6.37
C THR A 39 -2.62 0.04 -4.96
N ALA A 40 -2.91 1.11 -4.21
CA ALA A 40 -2.50 1.28 -2.82
C ALA A 40 -3.68 1.75 -1.95
N ASN A 41 -3.81 1.15 -0.77
CA ASN A 41 -4.70 1.60 0.29
C ASN A 41 -3.93 2.05 1.56
N SER A 42 -2.60 2.13 1.49
CA SER A 42 -1.72 2.60 2.57
C SER A 42 -1.49 4.12 2.54
N PHE A 43 -2.19 4.84 1.67
CA PHE A 43 -2.09 6.29 1.51
C PHE A 43 -2.60 7.04 2.75
N ASN A 44 -1.91 8.10 3.14
CA ASN A 44 -2.38 9.03 4.17
C ASN A 44 -1.81 10.44 4.00
N SER A 45 -2.52 11.46 4.49
CA SER A 45 -2.02 12.83 4.61
C SER A 45 -1.07 12.98 5.79
N VAL A 46 0.02 13.74 5.64
CA VAL A 46 1.06 13.88 6.68
C VAL A 46 1.12 15.30 7.23
N SER A 47 1.21 16.31 6.36
CA SER A 47 1.36 17.70 6.77
C SER A 47 0.66 18.63 5.77
N LEU A 48 0.23 19.79 6.27
CA LEU A 48 -0.28 20.89 5.46
C LEU A 48 0.81 21.92 5.14
N ASP A 49 1.80 22.09 6.02
CA ASP A 49 2.92 23.00 5.82
C ASP A 49 4.25 22.35 6.30
N PRO A 50 5.14 21.92 5.38
CA PRO A 50 4.90 21.84 3.94
C PRO A 50 3.81 20.80 3.61
N PRO A 51 3.10 20.92 2.47
CA PRO A 51 2.08 19.95 2.08
C PRO A 51 2.72 18.60 1.75
N MET A 52 2.37 17.57 2.51
CA MET A 52 2.97 16.24 2.43
C MET A 52 1.95 15.12 2.55
N VAL A 53 2.20 14.03 1.84
CA VAL A 53 1.48 12.76 1.90
C VAL A 53 2.49 11.62 2.04
N LEU A 54 2.02 10.45 2.47
CA LEU A 54 2.80 9.22 2.48
C LEU A 54 1.98 8.04 1.97
N TRP A 55 2.69 6.99 1.58
CA TRP A 55 2.16 5.67 1.30
C TRP A 55 3.33 4.67 1.42
N SER A 56 3.02 3.38 1.50
CA SER A 56 4.04 2.32 1.65
C SER A 56 4.05 1.38 0.45
N LEU A 57 5.22 1.22 -0.19
CA LEU A 57 5.47 0.28 -1.28
C LEU A 57 6.09 -1.02 -0.73
N ALA A 58 5.57 -2.17 -1.18
CA ALA A 58 6.19 -3.45 -0.87
C ALA A 58 7.55 -3.58 -1.58
N LYS A 59 8.59 -4.01 -0.89
CA LYS A 59 9.95 -4.16 -1.46
C LYS A 59 10.03 -5.16 -2.62
N ASN A 60 9.06 -6.06 -2.71
CA ASN A 60 8.92 -7.04 -3.79
C ASN A 60 7.90 -6.61 -4.86
N ALA A 61 7.51 -5.33 -4.89
CA ALA A 61 6.68 -4.81 -5.96
C ALA A 61 7.41 -4.95 -7.30
N ALA A 62 6.70 -5.45 -8.31
CA ALA A 62 7.20 -5.47 -9.68
C ALA A 62 7.24 -4.04 -10.24
N SER A 63 8.19 -3.80 -11.15
CA SER A 63 8.27 -2.58 -11.94
C SER A 63 7.79 -2.80 -13.36
#